data_AF-A0A923VBV7-F1
#
_entry.id   AF-A0A923VBV7-F1
#
_cell.length_a   1.000
_cell.length_b   1.000
_cell.length_c   1.000
_cell.angle_alpha   90.00
_cell.angle_beta   90.00
_cell.angle_gamma   90.00
#
_symmetry.space_group_name_H-M   'P 1'
#
loop_
_entity.id
_entity.type
_entity.pdbx_description
1 polymer ?
#
loop_
_entity_poly.entity_id
_entity_poly.type
_entity_poly.pdbx_seq_one_letter_code
_entity_poly.pdbx_strand_id
1 'polypeptide(L)'
;AEGAERGWATPVDGQAAYETGIAKSFEYWGVSSYLSSYTASADYNRAGTSVSWANTTEPGDNHVMNYVDGITGTPGTATIAYPLNNLYKSGTVRNDHITKIITQKFIAQTPWLPLETWSDHRRLGLPFFENVVLEGTIQTLPALNSSNYMTSNQQFFPQRMKYPSGLQNSNVNGYKQAVGALGGADAILTPIWWAQH
;
A
#
# COMPACT_ATOMS: atom_id res chain seq x y z
N ALA A 1 -3.85 15.18 7.31
CA ALA A 1 -2.43 14.98 6.96
C ALA A 1 -2.25 15.08 5.44
N GLU A 2 -2.72 14.11 4.64
CA GLU A 2 -2.50 14.12 3.17
C GLU A 2 -2.97 15.42 2.48
N GLY A 3 -4.16 15.93 2.81
CA GLY A 3 -4.65 17.19 2.23
C GLY A 3 -3.71 18.39 2.49
N ALA A 4 -3.15 18.48 3.70
CA ALA A 4 -2.20 19.53 4.05
C ALA A 4 -0.89 19.38 3.25
N GLU A 5 -0.37 18.16 3.11
CA GLU A 5 0.81 17.86 2.27
C GLU A 5 0.57 18.15 0.79
N ARG A 6 -0.68 18.15 0.34
CA ARG A 6 -1.08 18.54 -1.02
C ARG A 6 -1.38 20.03 -1.16
N GLY A 7 -1.17 20.83 -0.12
CA GLY A 7 -1.39 22.28 -0.13
C GLY A 7 -2.87 22.69 -0.07
N TRP A 8 -3.77 21.79 0.35
CA TRP A 8 -5.17 22.14 0.53
C TRP A 8 -5.36 22.92 1.84
N ALA A 9 -6.37 23.80 1.88
CA ALA A 9 -6.75 24.47 3.11
C ALA A 9 -7.32 23.46 4.11
N THR A 10 -6.59 23.20 5.19
CA THR A 10 -6.98 22.28 6.27
C THR A 10 -7.03 23.02 7.61
N PRO A 11 -7.88 22.59 8.56
CA PRO A 11 -8.01 23.25 9.86
C PRO A 11 -6.79 23.04 10.79
N VAL A 12 -5.94 22.06 10.48
CA VAL A 12 -4.69 21.74 11.17
C VAL A 12 -3.61 21.41 10.14
N ASP A 13 -2.35 21.54 10.50
CA ASP A 13 -1.24 21.19 9.61
C ASP A 13 -1.07 19.66 9.41
N GLY A 14 -0.14 19.29 8.53
CA GLY A 14 0.13 17.90 8.17
C GLY A 14 0.57 17.05 9.34
N GLN A 15 1.52 17.55 10.13
CA GLN A 15 2.12 16.86 11.27
C GLN A 15 1.09 16.62 12.37
N ALA A 16 0.40 17.67 12.80
CA ALA A 16 -0.61 17.60 13.84
C ALA A 16 -1.70 16.60 13.48
N ALA A 17 -2.18 16.61 12.23
CA ALA A 17 -3.16 15.63 11.76
C ALA A 17 -2.62 14.19 11.72
N TYR A 18 -1.36 14.01 11.32
CA TYR A 18 -0.71 12.70 11.25
C TYR A 18 -0.54 12.09 12.64
N GLU A 19 0.05 12.83 13.58
CA GLU A 19 0.29 12.39 14.95
C GLU A 19 -1.04 12.17 15.70
N THR A 20 -2.05 13.03 15.48
CA THR A 20 -3.39 12.82 16.04
C THR A 20 -4.02 11.52 15.52
N GLY A 21 -3.85 11.20 14.23
CA GLY A 21 -4.34 9.95 13.65
C GLY A 21 -3.72 8.71 14.31
N ILE A 22 -2.40 8.73 14.53
CA ILE A 22 -1.70 7.67 15.27
C ILE A 22 -2.22 7.58 16.71
N ALA A 23 -2.34 8.72 17.40
CA ALA A 23 -2.83 8.76 18.77
C ALA A 23 -4.22 8.13 18.90
N LYS A 24 -5.13 8.40 17.94
CA LYS A 24 -6.46 7.79 17.90
C LYS A 24 -6.44 6.30 17.64
N SER A 25 -5.54 5.80 16.80
CA SER A 25 -5.32 4.36 16.63
C SER A 25 -4.85 3.71 17.94
N PHE A 26 -3.88 4.34 18.63
CA PHE A 26 -3.36 3.84 19.91
C PHE A 26 -4.41 3.85 21.03
N GLU A 27 -5.25 4.89 21.08
CA GLU A 27 -6.40 4.98 21.99
C GLU A 27 -7.39 3.84 21.73
N TYR A 28 -7.75 3.61 20.47
CA TYR A 28 -8.68 2.53 20.08
C TYR A 28 -8.18 1.15 20.53
N TRP A 29 -6.89 0.88 20.40
CA TRP A 29 -6.27 -0.38 20.79
C TRP A 29 -5.88 -0.46 22.28
N GLY A 30 -6.06 0.61 23.07
CA GLY A 30 -5.72 0.64 24.49
C GLY A 30 -4.22 0.60 24.79
N VAL A 31 -3.38 1.09 23.87
CA VAL A 31 -1.90 1.01 23.93
C VAL A 31 -1.24 2.40 24.02
N SER A 32 -1.99 3.42 24.45
CA SER A 32 -1.54 4.82 24.50
C SER A 32 -0.25 5.05 25.29
N SER A 33 0.10 4.16 26.23
CA SER A 33 1.37 4.23 26.98
C SER A 33 2.62 4.15 26.09
N TYR A 34 2.51 3.56 24.89
CA TYR A 34 3.62 3.42 23.94
C TYR A 34 3.65 4.53 22.88
N LEU A 35 2.69 5.45 22.89
CA LEU A 35 2.51 6.45 21.83
C LEU A 35 3.75 7.33 21.66
N SER A 36 4.27 7.87 22.77
CA SER A 36 5.41 8.80 22.72
C SER A 36 6.68 8.14 22.20
N SER A 37 6.97 6.90 22.60
CA SER A 37 8.12 6.16 22.08
C SER A 37 7.92 5.78 20.61
N TYR A 38 6.68 5.45 20.24
CA TYR A 38 6.35 5.11 18.85
C TYR A 38 6.53 6.31 17.94
N THR A 39 5.86 7.45 18.19
CA THR A 39 5.93 8.61 17.29
C THR A 39 7.32 9.25 17.20
N ALA A 40 8.18 9.06 18.21
CA ALA A 40 9.56 9.51 18.18
C ALA A 40 10.51 8.58 17.39
N SER A 41 10.11 7.35 17.09
CA SER A 41 11.00 6.38 16.46
C SER A 41 11.37 6.78 15.04
N ALA A 42 12.68 6.78 14.78
CA ALA A 42 13.27 6.94 13.46
C ALA A 42 13.61 5.58 12.81
N ASP A 43 13.27 4.46 13.45
CA ASP A 43 13.54 3.13 12.92
C ASP A 43 12.70 2.86 11.68
N TYR A 44 13.33 2.29 10.65
CA TYR A 44 12.64 1.93 9.42
C TYR A 44 11.91 0.60 9.57
N ASN A 45 10.67 0.55 9.09
CA ASN A 45 9.96 -0.71 8.89
C ASN A 45 10.58 -1.51 7.71
N ARG A 46 10.08 -2.71 7.43
CA ARG A 46 10.59 -3.57 6.33
C ARG A 46 10.43 -2.98 4.92
N ALA A 47 9.67 -1.89 4.77
CA ALA A 47 9.52 -1.16 3.52
C ALA A 47 10.41 0.10 3.44
N GLY A 48 11.18 0.40 4.48
CA GLY A 48 12.07 1.56 4.52
C GLY A 48 11.42 2.85 5.03
N THR A 49 10.26 2.77 5.67
CA THR A 49 9.52 3.93 6.20
C THR A 49 9.61 3.98 7.72
N SER A 50 10.01 5.12 8.27
CA SER A 50 9.98 5.37 9.72
C SER A 50 8.71 6.12 10.13
N VAL A 51 8.37 6.10 11.41
CA VAL A 51 7.14 6.75 11.90
C VAL A 51 7.32 8.22 12.25
N SER A 52 8.49 8.63 12.75
CA SER A 52 8.75 10.03 13.08
C SER A 52 8.50 10.95 11.89
N TRP A 53 7.67 11.97 12.08
CA TRP A 53 7.32 12.93 11.05
C TRP A 53 8.56 13.66 10.52
N ALA A 54 9.40 14.13 11.43
CA ALA A 54 10.60 14.90 11.11
C ALA A 54 11.70 14.08 10.42
N ASN A 55 11.69 12.74 10.55
CA ASN A 55 12.67 11.90 9.86
C ASN A 55 12.25 11.63 8.41
N THR A 56 12.72 12.45 7.49
CA THR A 56 12.58 12.23 6.03
C THR A 56 13.86 11.74 5.38
N THR A 57 14.84 11.29 6.16
CA THR A 57 16.05 10.67 5.62
C THR A 57 15.65 9.35 4.94
N GLU A 58 16.10 9.14 3.71
CA GLU A 58 15.89 7.86 3.03
C GLU A 58 16.77 6.78 3.69
N PRO A 59 16.26 5.54 3.84
CA PRO A 59 17.09 4.44 4.27
C PRO A 59 18.16 4.14 3.21
N GLY A 60 19.21 3.41 3.61
CA GLY A 60 20.12 2.78 2.64
C GLY A 60 19.42 1.68 1.84
N ASP A 61 20.16 0.98 0.99
CA ASP A 61 19.56 -0.04 0.08
C ASP A 61 19.08 -1.30 0.81
N ASN A 62 19.67 -1.61 1.97
CA ASN A 62 19.49 -2.88 2.66
C ASN A 62 19.25 -2.69 4.16
N HIS A 63 18.67 -3.72 4.79
CA HIS A 63 18.58 -3.87 6.23
C HIS A 63 19.00 -5.29 6.65
N VAL A 64 19.36 -5.43 7.91
CA VAL A 64 19.75 -6.73 8.48
C VAL A 64 18.57 -7.31 9.24
N MET A 65 18.23 -8.56 8.94
CA MET A 65 17.23 -9.34 9.66
C MET A 65 17.86 -10.51 10.39
N ASN A 66 17.48 -10.71 11.65
CA ASN A 66 17.84 -11.89 12.41
C ASN A 66 16.93 -13.05 12.00
N TYR A 67 17.51 -14.24 11.84
CA TYR A 67 16.75 -15.48 11.64
C TYR A 67 17.30 -16.60 12.52
N VAL A 68 16.51 -17.65 12.68
CA VAL A 68 16.97 -18.92 13.26
C VAL A 68 16.86 -19.97 12.16
N ASP A 69 17.97 -20.63 11.87
CA ASP A 69 18.01 -21.68 10.86
C ASP A 69 17.09 -22.84 11.27
N GLY A 70 16.12 -23.17 10.43
CA GLY A 70 15.08 -24.16 10.74
C GLY A 70 15.58 -25.61 10.81
N ILE A 71 16.79 -25.90 10.31
CA ILE A 71 17.38 -27.25 10.31
C ILE A 71 18.32 -27.41 11.50
N THR A 72 19.13 -26.39 11.80
CA THR A 72 20.21 -26.45 12.79
C THR A 72 19.87 -25.75 14.10
N GLY A 73 18.85 -24.89 14.13
CA GLY A 73 18.50 -24.06 15.29
C GLY A 73 19.48 -22.91 15.56
N THR A 74 20.42 -22.66 14.64
CA THR A 74 21.47 -21.66 14.84
C THR A 74 20.95 -20.25 14.52
N PRO A 75 21.14 -19.26 15.41
CA PRO A 75 20.85 -17.86 15.09
C PRO A 75 21.79 -17.32 14.00
N GLY A 76 21.25 -16.54 13.08
CA GLY A 76 22.00 -15.92 12.00
C GLY A 76 21.44 -14.56 11.61
N THR A 77 22.13 -13.90 10.67
CA THR A 77 21.69 -12.63 10.08
C THR A 77 21.64 -12.74 8.58
N ALA A 78 20.66 -12.09 7.97
CA ALA A 78 20.54 -11.96 6.52
C ALA A 78 20.45 -10.48 6.16
N THR A 79 21.20 -10.07 5.13
CA THR A 79 21.06 -8.75 4.51
C THR A 79 19.97 -8.82 3.47
N ILE A 80 18.92 -8.01 3.64
CA ILE A 80 17.75 -7.97 2.79
C ILE A 80 17.61 -6.58 2.19
N ALA A 81 17.41 -6.50 0.88
CA ALA A 81 17.14 -5.25 0.20
C ALA A 81 15.79 -4.68 0.63
N TYR A 82 15.69 -3.37 0.80
CA TYR A 82 14.39 -2.72 0.89
C TYR A 82 13.66 -2.85 -0.44
N PRO A 83 12.33 -3.04 -0.42
CA PRO A 83 11.56 -3.16 -1.65
C PRO A 83 11.63 -1.87 -2.49
N LEU A 84 11.53 -2.04 -3.81
CA LEU A 84 11.38 -0.96 -4.78
C LEU A 84 9.91 -0.81 -5.18
N ASN A 85 9.29 0.29 -4.75
CA ASN A 85 7.91 0.60 -5.09
C ASN A 85 7.82 1.48 -6.35
N ASN A 86 7.94 0.90 -7.54
CA ASN A 86 7.92 1.68 -8.79
C ASN A 86 6.58 2.38 -9.05
N LEU A 87 5.49 1.97 -8.38
CA LEU A 87 4.18 2.63 -8.48
C LEU A 87 4.15 4.00 -7.79
N TYR A 88 5.00 4.22 -6.79
CA TYR A 88 5.09 5.49 -6.08
C TYR A 88 6.43 6.18 -6.34
N LYS A 89 6.38 7.35 -6.99
CA LYS A 89 7.57 8.16 -7.34
C LYS A 89 8.71 7.34 -7.98
N SER A 90 8.35 6.36 -8.83
CA SER A 90 9.30 5.48 -9.53
C SER A 90 10.26 4.73 -8.59
N GLY A 91 9.86 4.45 -7.34
CA GLY A 91 10.67 3.72 -6.37
C GLY A 91 11.82 4.52 -5.75
N THR A 92 11.88 5.83 -6.03
CA THR A 92 12.98 6.71 -5.57
C THR A 92 12.81 7.21 -4.14
N VAL A 93 11.63 7.01 -3.54
CA VAL A 93 11.25 7.54 -2.23
C VAL A 93 10.58 6.45 -1.40
N ARG A 94 11.01 6.28 -0.15
CA ARG A 94 10.45 5.33 0.84
C ARG A 94 10.06 5.99 2.15
N ASN A 95 10.56 7.18 2.44
CA ASN A 95 10.40 7.79 3.75
C ASN A 95 9.94 9.26 3.71
N ASP A 96 9.16 9.65 2.70
CA ASP A 96 8.48 10.94 2.69
C ASP A 96 7.18 10.96 3.52
N HIS A 97 6.63 12.15 3.76
CA HIS A 97 5.41 12.31 4.56
C HIS A 97 4.21 11.55 3.98
N ILE A 98 4.03 11.52 2.66
CA ILE A 98 2.91 10.78 2.04
C ILE A 98 3.05 9.28 2.30
N THR A 99 4.25 8.71 2.18
CA THR A 99 4.50 7.29 2.49
C THR A 99 4.21 6.99 3.95
N LYS A 100 4.62 7.87 4.87
CA LYS A 100 4.30 7.77 6.31
C LYS A 100 2.80 7.82 6.57
N ILE A 101 2.11 8.81 6.00
CA ILE A 101 0.67 9.02 6.19
C ILE A 101 -0.12 7.79 5.73
N ILE A 102 0.14 7.29 4.52
CA ILE A 102 -0.60 6.15 3.99
C ILE A 102 -0.23 4.85 4.73
N THR A 103 1.03 4.69 5.13
CA THR A 103 1.44 3.53 5.96
C THR A 103 0.74 3.52 7.31
N GLN A 104 0.67 4.65 8.01
CA GLN A 104 -0.04 4.74 9.30
C GLN A 104 -1.55 4.59 9.13
N LYS A 105 -2.12 5.13 8.05
CA LYS A 105 -3.54 4.93 7.69
C LYS A 105 -3.82 3.42 7.51
N PHE A 106 -2.97 2.70 6.77
CA PHE A 106 -3.10 1.25 6.58
C PHE A 106 -3.05 0.48 7.91
N ILE A 107 -2.08 0.79 8.78
CA ILE A 107 -1.95 0.15 10.09
C ILE A 107 -3.21 0.39 10.93
N ALA A 108 -3.69 1.63 11.00
CA ALA A 108 -4.89 2.00 11.76
C ALA A 108 -6.19 1.36 11.21
N GLN A 109 -6.23 1.08 9.90
CA GLN A 109 -7.39 0.51 9.22
C GLN A 109 -7.46 -1.03 9.28
N THR A 110 -6.37 -1.68 9.68
CA THR A 110 -6.29 -3.15 9.73
C THR A 110 -6.97 -3.69 11.00
N PRO A 111 -7.79 -4.76 10.91
CA PRO A 111 -8.18 -5.53 9.72
C PRO A 111 -9.52 -5.12 9.08
N TRP A 112 -10.15 -4.04 9.54
CA TRP A 112 -11.57 -3.76 9.28
C TRP A 112 -11.88 -3.02 7.98
N LEU A 113 -10.89 -2.36 7.37
CA LEU A 113 -11.11 -1.52 6.17
C LEU A 113 -10.22 -1.92 4.98
N PRO A 114 -10.18 -3.21 4.56
CA PRO A 114 -9.31 -3.66 3.48
C PRO A 114 -9.66 -3.05 2.11
N LEU A 115 -10.93 -2.74 1.86
CA LEU A 115 -11.36 -2.10 0.61
C LEU A 115 -10.85 -0.65 0.50
N GLU A 116 -10.78 0.07 1.63
CA GLU A 116 -10.24 1.43 1.69
C GLU A 116 -8.72 1.40 1.46
N THR A 117 -8.01 0.48 2.13
CA THR A 117 -6.57 0.24 1.89
C THR A 117 -6.29 -0.09 0.44
N TRP A 118 -7.04 -1.01 -0.17
CA TRP A 118 -6.85 -1.38 -1.58
C TRP A 118 -7.16 -0.20 -2.51
N SER A 119 -8.03 0.72 -2.08
CA SER A 119 -8.30 1.94 -2.83
C SER A 119 -7.15 2.93 -2.77
N ASP A 120 -6.52 3.12 -1.61
CA ASP A 120 -5.27 3.90 -1.51
C ASP A 120 -4.15 3.29 -2.34
N HIS A 121 -3.99 1.97 -2.29
CA HIS A 121 -2.94 1.28 -3.05
C HIS A 121 -3.13 1.46 -4.56
N ARG A 122 -4.36 1.33 -5.07
CA ARG A 122 -4.65 1.61 -6.49
C ARG A 122 -4.46 3.08 -6.87
N ARG A 123 -4.70 4.00 -5.92
CA ARG A 123 -4.59 5.45 -6.13
C ARG A 123 -3.16 5.97 -6.03
N LEU A 124 -2.27 5.32 -5.27
CA LEU A 124 -0.94 5.88 -4.99
C LEU A 124 0.21 4.88 -5.13
N GLY A 125 -0.08 3.58 -5.26
CA GLY A 125 0.90 2.52 -5.02
C GLY A 125 1.27 2.36 -3.55
N LEU A 126 0.56 3.00 -2.63
CA LEU A 126 0.84 3.01 -1.18
C LEU A 126 -0.36 2.45 -0.38
N PRO A 127 -0.15 1.72 0.74
CA PRO A 127 1.15 1.30 1.27
C PRO A 127 1.83 0.31 0.32
N PHE A 128 3.11 0.05 0.54
CA PHE A 128 3.81 -0.97 -0.23
C PHE A 128 3.16 -2.34 -0.03
N PHE A 129 2.87 -3.04 -1.14
CA PHE A 129 2.42 -4.43 -1.14
C PHE A 129 3.42 -5.31 -1.87
N GLU A 130 3.58 -6.52 -1.33
CA GLU A 130 4.30 -7.59 -2.00
C GLU A 130 3.45 -8.18 -3.13
N ASN A 131 4.12 -8.72 -4.15
CA ASN A 131 3.44 -9.53 -5.15
C ASN A 131 3.02 -10.87 -4.53
N VAL A 132 1.90 -11.41 -5.03
CA VAL A 132 1.44 -12.73 -4.62
C VAL A 132 2.48 -13.81 -4.97
N VAL A 133 2.67 -14.77 -4.07
CA VAL A 133 3.56 -15.92 -4.29
C VAL A 133 3.01 -16.76 -5.45
N LEU A 134 3.86 -17.05 -6.43
CA LEU A 134 3.47 -17.71 -7.67
C LEU A 134 3.80 -19.21 -7.62
N GLU A 135 2.78 -20.06 -7.43
CA GLU A 135 2.90 -21.51 -7.68
C GLU A 135 2.49 -21.90 -9.12
N GLY A 136 1.94 -20.95 -9.89
CA GLY A 136 1.50 -21.12 -11.28
C GLY A 136 0.90 -19.84 -11.86
N THR A 137 0.56 -19.83 -13.15
CA THR A 137 0.03 -18.61 -13.81
C THR A 137 -1.35 -18.22 -13.28
N ILE A 138 -1.50 -16.94 -12.92
CA ILE A 138 -2.80 -16.37 -12.55
C ILE A 138 -3.45 -15.86 -13.84
N GLN A 139 -4.44 -16.58 -14.35
CA GLN A 139 -5.07 -16.27 -15.65
C GLN A 139 -5.64 -14.84 -15.73
N THR A 140 -6.06 -14.27 -14.61
CA THR A 140 -6.60 -12.91 -14.52
C THR A 140 -5.53 -11.82 -14.37
N LEU A 141 -4.28 -12.20 -14.06
CA LEU A 141 -3.13 -11.32 -13.90
C LEU A 141 -1.94 -11.84 -14.75
N PRO A 142 -2.10 -11.95 -16.07
CA PRO A 142 -1.14 -12.64 -16.94
C PRO A 142 0.24 -11.97 -17.02
N ALA A 143 0.34 -10.70 -16.61
CA ALA A 143 1.61 -9.98 -16.59
C ALA A 143 2.55 -10.48 -15.49
N LEU A 144 2.03 -10.97 -14.36
CA LEU A 144 2.85 -11.47 -13.25
C LEU A 144 3.29 -12.91 -13.51
N ASN A 145 4.61 -13.15 -13.49
CA ASN A 145 5.21 -14.45 -13.75
C ASN A 145 6.52 -14.65 -12.97
N SER A 146 7.10 -15.84 -13.07
CA SER A 146 8.28 -16.24 -12.30
C SER A 146 9.56 -15.49 -12.66
N SER A 147 9.61 -14.75 -13.77
CA SER A 147 10.78 -13.93 -14.13
C SER A 147 10.67 -12.48 -13.65
N ASN A 148 9.48 -12.01 -13.25
CA ASN A 148 9.25 -10.59 -12.92
C ASN A 148 8.58 -10.33 -11.56
N TYR A 149 8.31 -11.36 -10.76
CA TYR A 149 7.66 -11.23 -9.44
C TYR A 149 8.43 -10.40 -8.41
N MET A 150 9.71 -10.10 -8.65
CA MET A 150 10.51 -9.18 -7.83
C MET A 150 10.45 -7.71 -8.30
N THR A 151 9.62 -7.41 -9.29
CA THR A 151 9.40 -6.05 -9.80
C THR A 151 8.03 -5.53 -9.37
N SER A 152 7.79 -4.22 -9.55
CA SER A 152 6.50 -3.61 -9.23
C SER A 152 5.86 -3.09 -10.52
N ASN A 153 4.61 -3.50 -10.76
CA ASN A 153 3.82 -3.12 -11.93
C ASN A 153 2.33 -3.15 -11.58
N GLN A 154 1.56 -2.17 -12.05
CA GLN A 154 0.12 -2.09 -11.79
C GLN A 154 -0.63 -3.34 -12.30
N GLN A 155 -0.17 -3.94 -13.40
CA GLN A 155 -0.76 -5.13 -13.99
C GLN A 155 -0.62 -6.39 -13.12
N PHE A 156 0.16 -6.33 -12.03
CA PHE A 156 0.29 -7.40 -11.04
C PHE A 156 -0.83 -7.37 -10.00
N PHE A 157 -1.62 -6.29 -9.97
CA PHE A 157 -2.70 -6.10 -9.01
C PHE A 157 -4.04 -5.96 -9.72
N PRO A 158 -5.12 -6.59 -9.21
CA PRO A 158 -6.46 -6.31 -9.68
C PRO A 158 -6.78 -4.82 -9.56
N GLN A 159 -7.53 -4.28 -10.53
CA GLN A 159 -7.94 -2.86 -10.55
C GLN A 159 -9.43 -2.69 -10.25
N ARG A 160 -10.24 -3.71 -10.52
CA ARG A 160 -11.67 -3.76 -10.18
C ARG A 160 -12.19 -5.19 -10.20
N MET A 161 -13.40 -5.36 -9.69
CA MET A 161 -14.20 -6.55 -9.98
C MET A 161 -14.99 -6.35 -11.26
N LYS A 162 -15.18 -7.42 -12.04
CA LYS A 162 -16.11 -7.40 -13.18
C LYS A 162 -17.53 -7.15 -12.71
N TYR A 163 -18.39 -6.67 -13.61
CA TYR A 163 -19.81 -6.65 -13.32
C TYR A 163 -20.32 -8.08 -13.09
N PRO A 164 -21.39 -8.27 -12.30
CA PRO A 164 -21.98 -9.60 -12.09
C PRO A 164 -22.31 -10.27 -13.43
N SER A 165 -21.94 -11.54 -13.59
CA SER A 165 -22.08 -12.26 -14.87
C SER A 165 -23.52 -12.26 -15.39
N GLY A 166 -24.51 -12.34 -14.50
CA GLY A 166 -25.93 -12.28 -14.87
C GLY A 166 -26.40 -10.93 -15.40
N LEU A 167 -25.66 -9.83 -15.16
CA LEU A 167 -26.06 -8.48 -15.57
C LEU A 167 -26.14 -8.34 -17.10
N GLN A 168 -25.24 -9.03 -17.80
CA GLN A 168 -25.19 -9.05 -19.26
C GLN A 168 -26.49 -9.57 -19.89
N ASN A 169 -27.18 -10.50 -19.22
CA ASN A 169 -28.40 -11.12 -19.71
C ASN A 169 -29.66 -10.50 -19.10
N SER A 170 -29.62 -10.13 -17.82
CA SER A 170 -30.79 -9.61 -17.09
C SER A 170 -31.07 -8.12 -17.36
N ASN A 171 -30.05 -7.33 -17.71
CA ASN A 171 -30.21 -5.92 -18.07
C ASN A 171 -29.17 -5.51 -19.13
N VAL A 172 -29.38 -5.97 -20.36
CA VAL A 172 -28.47 -5.73 -21.50
C VAL A 172 -28.18 -4.24 -21.71
N ASN A 173 -29.21 -3.38 -21.63
CA ASN A 173 -29.06 -1.95 -21.88
C ASN A 173 -28.26 -1.27 -20.76
N GLY A 174 -28.56 -1.58 -19.49
CA GLY A 174 -27.81 -1.08 -18.34
C GLY A 174 -26.36 -1.56 -18.34
N TYR A 175 -26.11 -2.82 -18.71
CA TYR A 175 -24.76 -3.35 -18.87
C TYR A 175 -23.96 -2.55 -19.92
N LYS A 176 -24.54 -2.34 -21.12
CA LYS A 176 -23.90 -1.58 -22.19
C LYS A 176 -23.62 -0.13 -21.78
N GLN A 177 -24.54 0.51 -21.07
CA GLN A 177 -24.35 1.85 -20.53
C GLN A 177 -23.19 1.89 -19.52
N ALA A 178 -23.15 0.94 -18.58
CA ALA A 178 -22.11 0.87 -17.55
C ALA A 178 -20.73 0.63 -18.16
N VAL A 179 -20.61 -0.30 -19.12
CA VAL A 179 -19.36 -0.54 -19.86
C VAL A 179 -18.95 0.70 -20.67
N GLY A 180 -19.90 1.40 -21.29
CA GLY A 180 -19.65 2.68 -21.95
C GLY A 180 -19.06 3.73 -21.00
N ALA A 181 -19.62 3.85 -19.79
CA ALA A 181 -19.14 4.77 -18.77
C ALA A 181 -17.79 4.35 -18.16
N LEU A 182 -17.47 3.05 -18.14
CA LEU A 182 -16.18 2.54 -17.70
C LEU A 182 -15.04 2.98 -18.63
N GLY A 183 -15.32 3.23 -19.91
CA GLY A 183 -14.32 3.67 -20.89
C GLY A 183 -13.31 2.57 -21.29
N GLY A 184 -13.63 1.31 -21.03
CA GLY A 184 -12.78 0.16 -21.33
C GLY A 184 -13.53 -1.16 -21.20
N ALA A 185 -12.85 -2.28 -21.47
CA ALA A 185 -13.45 -3.60 -21.34
C ALA A 185 -13.87 -3.90 -19.89
N ASP A 186 -14.91 -4.72 -19.69
CA ASP A 186 -15.28 -5.24 -18.38
C ASP A 186 -14.30 -6.33 -17.93
N ALA A 187 -13.08 -5.91 -17.59
CA ALA A 187 -11.98 -6.75 -17.13
C ALA A 187 -11.50 -6.33 -15.74
N ILE A 188 -10.78 -7.25 -15.08
CA ILE A 188 -10.22 -7.04 -13.74
C ILE A 188 -9.10 -6.00 -13.75
N LEU A 189 -8.36 -5.92 -14.85
CA LEU A 189 -7.25 -5.00 -15.05
C LEU A 189 -7.67 -3.63 -15.62
N THR A 190 -8.95 -3.41 -15.91
CA THR A 190 -9.43 -2.10 -16.37
C THR A 190 -9.45 -1.13 -15.18
N PRO A 191 -8.64 -0.07 -15.16
CA PRO A 191 -8.64 0.90 -14.08
C PRO A 191 -9.98 1.61 -13.97
N ILE A 192 -10.35 2.00 -12.74
CA ILE A 192 -11.50 2.87 -12.49
C ILE A 192 -11.08 4.33 -12.51
N TRP A 193 -12.03 5.25 -12.64
CA TRP A 193 -11.75 6.63 -13.04
C TRP A 193 -10.74 7.39 -12.15
N TRP A 194 -10.63 7.05 -10.87
CA TRP A 194 -9.71 7.71 -9.93
C TRP A 194 -8.41 6.93 -9.71
N ALA A 195 -8.32 5.69 -10.21
CA ALA A 195 -7.14 4.82 -10.07
C ALA A 195 -6.20 4.97 -11.28
N GLN A 196 -5.96 6.21 -11.72
CA GLN A 196 -5.20 6.52 -12.93
C GLN A 196 -3.71 6.71 -12.60
N HIS A 197 -2.99 5.61 -12.40
CA HIS A 197 -1.53 5.60 -12.33
C HIS A 197 -0.96 4.42 -13.08
#